data_AF-A0A135T9M9-F1
#
_entry.id   AF-A0A135T9M9-F1
#
_cell.length_a   1.000
_cell.length_b   1.000
_cell.length_c   1.000
_cell.angle_alpha   90.00
_cell.angle_beta   90.00
_cell.angle_gamma   90.00
#
_symmetry.space_group_name_H-M   'P 1'
#
loop_
_entity.id
_entity.type
_entity.pdbx_description
1 polymer ?
#
loop_
_entity_poly.entity_id
_entity_poly.type
_entity_poly.pdbx_seq_one_letter_code
_entity_poly.pdbx_strand_id
1 'polypeptide(L)'
;MRYSLEAIFTFVLLGSTTASSGPLRLPQITYPSNVGCGEVNVFYTGLPAYHPYVIAQHYGPVDVDKELRNDTAALVKAGFNVYVLFQGPDQPITNIADRMNGTHWGVTGVGFGQRGATILDVVTRFEGIYFYNLHQFRENAPLTPTVFNWGPTTLAASVIRHVPLKEDCLNKPGKLIAYEEVCPPELCEKVTVVTSGSLEELLKGIEH
;
A
#
# COMPACT_ATOMS: atom_id res chain seq x y z
N MET A 1 9.28 -73.75 4.82
CA MET A 1 9.06 -74.44 6.11
C MET A 1 9.70 -73.57 7.20
N ARG A 2 8.88 -73.01 8.10
CA ARG A 2 9.17 -72.23 9.32
C ARG A 2 10.11 -71.00 9.23
N TYR A 3 9.47 -69.83 9.28
CA TYR A 3 10.01 -68.56 9.75
C TYR A 3 10.14 -68.57 11.29
N SER A 4 11.16 -67.90 11.83
CA SER A 4 11.19 -67.44 13.23
C SER A 4 11.58 -65.96 13.23
N LEU A 5 10.65 -65.13 13.73
CA LEU A 5 10.78 -63.70 13.93
C LEU A 5 11.53 -63.42 15.23
N GLU A 6 12.54 -62.56 15.18
CA GLU A 6 12.80 -61.63 16.29
C GLU A 6 12.80 -60.21 15.72
N ALA A 7 11.75 -59.45 16.04
CA ALA A 7 11.65 -58.03 15.76
C ALA A 7 11.70 -57.28 17.09
N ILE A 8 12.83 -56.65 17.38
CA ILE A 8 13.02 -55.77 18.52
C ILE A 8 12.30 -54.44 18.20
N PHE A 9 11.16 -54.21 18.85
CA PHE A 9 10.48 -52.91 18.80
C PHE A 9 11.18 -51.93 19.75
N THR A 10 11.86 -50.95 19.18
CA THR A 10 12.40 -49.82 19.93
C THR A 10 11.29 -48.76 20.07
N PHE A 11 10.75 -48.60 21.27
CA PHE A 11 9.84 -47.49 21.59
C PHE A 11 10.65 -46.19 21.65
N VAL A 12 10.51 -45.33 20.64
CA VAL A 12 10.95 -43.93 20.73
C VAL A 12 9.88 -43.16 21.49
N LEU A 13 10.21 -42.73 22.72
CA LEU A 13 9.39 -41.83 23.52
C LEU A 13 9.30 -40.47 22.79
N LEU A 14 8.12 -40.18 22.25
CA LEU A 14 7.74 -38.84 21.80
C LEU A 14 7.79 -37.90 23.01
N GLY A 15 8.74 -36.98 23.01
CA GLY A 15 8.82 -35.92 24.01
C GLY A 15 7.55 -35.07 23.98
N SER A 16 6.84 -35.04 25.11
CA SER A 16 5.68 -34.18 25.31
C SER A 16 6.11 -32.72 25.28
N THR A 17 5.84 -32.01 24.18
CA THR A 17 5.91 -30.56 24.18
C THR A 17 4.81 -30.03 25.09
N THR A 18 5.18 -29.49 26.25
CA THR A 18 4.26 -28.77 27.14
C THR A 18 3.72 -27.56 26.39
N ALA A 19 2.48 -27.62 25.94
CA ALA A 19 1.76 -26.46 25.42
C ALA A 19 1.60 -25.45 26.56
N SER A 20 2.20 -24.26 26.41
CA SER A 20 1.99 -23.13 27.31
C SER A 20 0.52 -22.72 27.24
N SER A 21 -0.21 -22.85 28.35
CA SER A 21 -1.63 -22.51 28.47
C SER A 21 -1.88 -21.00 28.65
N GLY A 22 -1.04 -20.16 28.06
CA GLY A 22 -1.29 -18.72 28.00
C GLY A 22 -2.46 -18.42 27.06
N PRO A 23 -3.24 -17.35 27.29
CA PRO A 23 -4.25 -16.93 26.32
C PRO A 23 -3.56 -16.65 24.98
N LEU A 24 -4.03 -17.32 23.93
CA LEU A 24 -3.59 -17.07 22.56
C LEU A 24 -3.86 -15.59 22.23
N ARG A 25 -2.83 -14.76 22.25
CA ARG A 25 -2.91 -13.38 21.74
C ARG A 25 -2.81 -13.45 20.23
N LEU A 26 -3.95 -13.27 19.56
CA LEU A 26 -3.98 -13.11 18.12
C LEU A 26 -3.17 -11.86 17.73
N PRO A 27 -2.35 -11.91 16.67
CA PRO A 27 -1.70 -10.73 16.12
C PRO A 27 -2.73 -9.63 15.88
N GLN A 28 -2.42 -8.41 16.32
CA GLN A 28 -3.28 -7.24 16.12
C GLN A 28 -2.67 -6.33 15.06
N ILE A 29 -3.52 -5.77 14.21
CA ILE A 29 -3.12 -4.68 13.31
C ILE A 29 -2.81 -3.47 14.19
N THR A 30 -1.58 -2.97 14.09
CA THR A 30 -1.13 -1.81 14.87
C THR A 30 -0.33 -0.87 13.99
N TYR A 31 -0.49 0.43 14.22
CA TYR A 31 0.35 1.43 13.56
C TYR A 31 1.78 1.37 14.09
N PRO A 32 2.79 1.54 13.22
CA PRO A 32 4.16 1.76 13.66
C PRO A 32 4.21 2.89 14.69
N SER A 33 4.98 2.70 15.74
CA SER A 33 5.17 3.69 16.80
C SER A 33 6.64 3.75 17.17
N ASN A 34 7.10 4.89 17.70
CA ASN A 34 8.50 5.11 18.06
C ASN A 34 9.46 4.91 16.87
N VAL A 35 9.05 5.32 15.68
CA VAL A 35 9.84 5.26 14.43
C VAL A 35 10.42 6.63 14.05
N GLY A 36 11.60 6.62 13.43
CA GLY A 36 12.29 7.80 12.93
C GLY A 36 12.12 8.03 11.42
N CYS A 37 12.76 9.07 10.89
CA CYS A 37 12.71 9.37 9.46
C CYS A 37 13.35 8.24 8.63
N GLY A 38 12.66 7.81 7.58
CA GLY A 38 13.11 6.78 6.65
C GLY A 38 12.87 5.34 7.11
N GLU A 39 12.23 5.13 8.27
CA GLU A 39 11.99 3.78 8.81
C GLU A 39 10.65 3.17 8.38
N VAL A 40 9.71 3.99 7.89
CA VAL A 40 8.35 3.54 7.54
C VAL A 40 8.16 3.57 6.03
N ASN A 41 7.90 2.39 5.45
CA ASN A 41 7.48 2.26 4.07
C ASN A 41 5.95 2.36 3.96
N VAL A 42 5.48 3.23 3.07
CA VAL A 42 4.07 3.48 2.77
C VAL A 42 3.81 3.00 1.35
N PHE A 43 2.86 2.08 1.20
CA PHE A 43 2.31 1.70 -0.10
C PHE A 43 0.90 2.26 -0.23
N TYR A 44 0.55 2.89 -1.34
CA TYR A 44 -0.86 3.24 -1.57
C TYR A 44 -1.26 3.23 -3.04
N THR A 45 -2.58 3.21 -3.24
CA THR A 45 -3.20 3.19 -4.56
C THR A 45 -4.36 4.19 -4.65
N GLY A 46 -4.88 4.39 -5.86
CA GLY A 46 -5.98 5.29 -6.18
C GLY A 46 -6.21 5.30 -7.69
N LEU A 47 -7.04 6.22 -8.19
CA LEU A 47 -7.20 6.43 -9.62
C LEU A 47 -6.10 7.35 -10.19
N PRO A 48 -5.59 7.08 -11.40
CA PRO A 48 -4.76 8.02 -12.16
C PRO A 48 -5.49 9.33 -12.42
N ALA A 49 -4.79 10.45 -12.49
CA ALA A 49 -5.41 11.77 -12.55
C ALA A 49 -6.28 11.96 -13.80
N TYR A 50 -5.86 11.41 -14.94
CA TYR A 50 -6.53 11.50 -16.22
C TYR A 50 -7.48 10.34 -16.51
N HIS A 51 -7.77 9.48 -15.52
CA HIS A 51 -8.67 8.37 -15.71
C HIS A 51 -10.11 8.86 -15.98
N PRO A 52 -10.88 8.24 -16.91
CA PRO A 52 -12.26 8.63 -17.19
C PRO A 52 -13.15 8.69 -15.94
N TYR A 53 -12.92 7.82 -14.96
CA TYR A 53 -13.63 7.85 -13.68
C TYR A 53 -13.29 9.05 -12.78
N VAL A 54 -12.12 9.70 -12.92
CA VAL A 54 -11.84 10.97 -12.24
C VAL A 54 -12.68 12.08 -12.86
N ILE A 55 -12.74 12.12 -14.18
CA ILE A 55 -13.54 13.10 -14.95
C ILE A 55 -15.05 12.89 -14.68
N ALA A 56 -15.51 11.64 -14.65
CA ALA A 56 -16.90 11.30 -14.35
C ALA A 56 -17.30 11.65 -12.91
N GLN A 57 -16.32 11.79 -12.00
CA GLN A 57 -16.52 12.31 -10.65
C GLN A 57 -16.41 13.85 -10.58
N HIS A 58 -16.39 14.54 -11.72
CA HIS A 58 -16.36 16.00 -11.87
C HIS A 58 -15.07 16.68 -11.38
N TYR A 59 -13.95 15.96 -11.36
CA TYR A 59 -12.65 16.55 -11.05
C TYR A 59 -11.90 16.99 -12.32
N GLY A 60 -11.18 18.11 -12.21
CA GLY A 60 -10.24 18.55 -13.24
C GLY A 60 -8.97 17.70 -13.21
N PRO A 61 -8.64 16.94 -14.29
CA PRO A 61 -7.52 15.99 -14.25
C PRO A 61 -6.16 16.66 -14.07
N VAL A 62 -5.97 17.88 -14.59
CA VAL A 62 -4.74 18.67 -14.40
C VAL A 62 -4.53 19.03 -12.93
N ASP A 63 -5.59 19.44 -12.23
CA ASP A 63 -5.50 19.81 -10.82
C ASP A 63 -5.23 18.57 -9.98
N VAL A 64 -5.90 17.46 -10.27
CA VAL A 64 -5.66 16.17 -9.60
C VAL A 64 -4.21 15.70 -9.79
N ASP A 65 -3.63 15.78 -11.00
CA ASP A 65 -2.22 15.40 -11.24
C ASP A 65 -1.28 16.17 -10.29
N LYS A 66 -1.47 17.49 -10.22
CA LYS A 66 -0.69 18.35 -9.33
C LYS A 66 -0.87 17.94 -7.86
N GLU A 67 -2.11 17.72 -7.44
CA GLU A 67 -2.45 17.37 -6.06
C GLU A 67 -1.88 16.01 -5.65
N LEU A 68 -2.01 14.97 -6.47
CA LEU A 68 -1.49 13.63 -6.19
C LEU A 68 0.04 13.66 -6.07
N ARG A 69 0.73 14.36 -6.97
CA ARG A 69 2.20 14.48 -6.96
C ARG A 69 2.66 15.28 -5.73
N ASN A 70 1.96 16.36 -5.39
CA ASN A 70 2.25 17.15 -4.18
C ASN A 70 2.01 16.36 -2.89
N ASP A 71 0.92 15.59 -2.79
CA ASP A 71 0.60 14.78 -1.60
C ASP A 71 1.62 13.63 -1.42
N THR A 72 2.04 13.02 -2.54
CA THR A 72 3.16 12.05 -2.52
C THR A 72 4.44 12.70 -2.02
N ALA A 73 4.79 13.88 -2.56
CA ALA A 73 5.98 14.61 -2.14
C ALA A 73 5.90 15.05 -0.67
N ALA A 74 4.70 15.36 -0.16
CA ALA A 74 4.48 15.69 1.24
C ALA A 74 4.79 14.50 2.16
N LEU A 75 4.39 13.28 1.80
CA LEU A 75 4.79 12.08 2.53
C LEU A 75 6.31 11.88 2.56
N VAL A 76 6.98 12.02 1.41
CA VAL A 76 8.43 11.87 1.32
C VAL A 76 9.14 12.93 2.18
N LYS A 77 8.74 14.21 2.06
CA LYS A 77 9.25 15.31 2.88
C LYS A 77 8.99 15.10 4.38
N ALA A 78 7.87 14.48 4.73
CA ALA A 78 7.53 14.12 6.10
C ALA A 78 8.33 12.93 6.65
N GLY A 79 9.24 12.32 5.87
CA GLY A 79 10.14 11.27 6.35
C GLY A 79 9.73 9.84 5.99
N PHE A 80 8.67 9.63 5.21
CA PHE A 80 8.21 8.30 4.81
C PHE A 80 8.89 7.83 3.52
N ASN A 81 9.16 6.53 3.41
CA ASN A 81 9.50 5.92 2.13
C ASN A 81 8.22 5.58 1.39
N VAL A 82 8.04 6.03 0.16
CA VAL A 82 6.73 6.03 -0.50
C VAL A 82 6.77 5.27 -1.80
N TYR A 83 5.88 4.29 -1.94
CA TYR A 83 5.50 3.68 -3.20
C TYR A 83 4.03 3.99 -3.46
N VAL A 84 3.74 4.61 -4.60
CA VAL A 84 2.37 4.78 -5.07
C VAL A 84 2.16 4.11 -6.42
N LEU A 85 1.04 3.39 -6.53
CA LEU A 85 0.53 2.83 -7.77
C LEU A 85 -0.90 3.31 -8.01
N PHE A 86 -1.07 4.32 -8.84
CA PHE A 86 -2.37 4.73 -9.34
C PHE A 86 -2.76 3.87 -10.53
N GLN A 87 -3.95 3.25 -10.45
CA GLN A 87 -4.50 2.43 -11.52
C GLN A 87 -6.02 2.30 -11.36
N GLY A 88 -6.72 2.21 -12.49
CA GLY A 88 -8.15 1.96 -12.49
C GLY A 88 -8.52 0.48 -12.37
N PRO A 89 -9.84 0.16 -12.30
CA PRO A 89 -10.36 -1.21 -12.32
C PRO A 89 -10.04 -1.99 -13.60
N ASP A 90 -9.72 -1.27 -14.69
CA ASP A 90 -9.28 -1.78 -15.98
C ASP A 90 -7.89 -2.45 -15.93
N GLN A 91 -7.11 -2.20 -14.88
CA GLN A 91 -5.78 -2.80 -14.70
C GLN A 91 -5.81 -4.08 -13.87
N PRO A 92 -4.92 -5.06 -14.16
CA PRO A 92 -4.79 -6.28 -13.37
C PRO A 92 -4.60 -5.99 -11.88
N ILE A 93 -5.41 -6.61 -11.03
CA ILE A 93 -5.27 -6.44 -9.57
C ILE A 93 -3.92 -6.96 -9.04
N THR A 94 -3.32 -7.93 -9.75
CA THR A 94 -2.02 -8.52 -9.40
C THR A 94 -0.89 -7.49 -9.40
N ASN A 95 -1.03 -6.37 -10.12
CA ASN A 95 -0.05 -5.28 -10.08
C ASN A 95 0.24 -4.83 -8.63
N ILE A 96 -0.77 -4.79 -7.75
CA ILE A 96 -0.54 -4.44 -6.34
C ILE A 96 0.37 -5.46 -5.66
N ALA A 97 0.08 -6.75 -5.81
CA ALA A 97 0.90 -7.81 -5.21
C ALA A 97 2.34 -7.76 -5.73
N ASP A 98 2.50 -7.60 -7.04
CA ASP A 98 3.82 -7.56 -7.69
C ASP A 98 4.69 -6.42 -7.16
N ARG A 99 4.09 -5.25 -6.90
CA ARG A 99 4.80 -4.07 -6.37
C ARG A 99 5.01 -4.11 -4.86
N MET A 100 4.12 -4.77 -4.13
CA MET A 100 4.26 -4.93 -2.68
C MET A 100 5.29 -5.99 -2.28
N ASN A 101 5.62 -6.90 -3.20
CA ASN A 101 6.54 -8.01 -2.92
C ASN A 101 7.93 -7.53 -2.47
N GLY A 102 8.52 -8.26 -1.52
CA GLY A 102 9.90 -8.03 -1.06
C GLY A 102 10.09 -6.79 -0.19
N THR A 103 9.05 -6.02 0.12
CA THR A 103 9.12 -4.83 0.98
C THR A 103 8.29 -5.01 2.25
N HIS A 104 8.87 -4.67 3.40
CA HIS A 104 8.10 -4.60 4.64
C HIS A 104 7.34 -3.27 4.72
N TRP A 105 6.02 -3.32 4.58
CA TRP A 105 5.15 -2.13 4.60
C TRP A 105 4.70 -1.79 6.02
N GLY A 106 4.94 -0.55 6.44
CA GLY A 106 4.48 -0.06 7.73
C GLY A 106 3.07 0.54 7.67
N VAL A 107 2.65 1.04 6.50
CA VAL A 107 1.30 1.54 6.26
C VAL A 107 0.89 1.21 4.82
N THR A 108 -0.37 0.78 4.63
CA THR A 108 -1.02 0.75 3.32
C THR A 108 -2.04 1.88 3.22
N GLY A 109 -2.36 2.31 2.02
CA GLY A 109 -3.30 3.41 1.80
C GLY A 109 -4.23 3.17 0.62
N VAL A 110 -5.48 3.55 0.80
CA VAL A 110 -6.37 3.84 -0.32
C VAL A 110 -6.53 5.35 -0.42
N GLY A 111 -5.98 5.88 -1.50
CA GLY A 111 -5.96 7.28 -1.88
C GLY A 111 -7.15 7.65 -2.78
N PHE A 112 -6.89 8.63 -3.65
CA PHE A 112 -7.92 9.38 -4.36
C PHE A 112 -8.79 8.56 -5.32
N GLY A 113 -10.04 9.01 -5.44
CA GLY A 113 -10.96 8.56 -6.48
C GLY A 113 -11.73 7.28 -6.15
N GLN A 114 -11.49 6.63 -5.01
CA GLN A 114 -12.10 5.33 -4.66
C GLN A 114 -13.16 5.44 -3.55
N ARG A 115 -12.86 6.09 -2.42
CA ARG A 115 -13.73 6.08 -1.22
C ARG A 115 -15.10 6.76 -1.41
N GLY A 116 -15.14 7.84 -2.20
CA GLY A 116 -16.36 8.60 -2.46
C GLY A 116 -17.05 8.26 -3.79
N ALA A 117 -16.58 7.22 -4.48
CA ALA A 117 -17.07 6.89 -5.80
C ALA A 117 -18.50 6.33 -5.73
N THR A 118 -19.34 6.78 -6.65
CA THR A 118 -20.67 6.19 -6.92
C THR A 118 -20.63 5.25 -8.13
N ILE A 119 -19.43 5.02 -8.70
CA ILE A 119 -19.18 4.21 -9.88
C ILE A 119 -18.92 2.76 -9.44
N LEU A 120 -19.79 1.83 -9.83
CA LEU A 120 -19.77 0.45 -9.33
C LEU A 120 -18.43 -0.25 -9.53
N ASP A 121 -17.76 -0.07 -10.66
CA ASP A 121 -16.45 -0.69 -10.93
C ASP A 121 -15.38 -0.21 -9.95
N VAL A 122 -15.42 1.07 -9.59
CA VAL A 122 -14.50 1.69 -8.63
C VAL A 122 -14.80 1.23 -7.20
N VAL A 123 -16.09 1.18 -6.83
CA VAL A 123 -16.54 0.68 -5.53
C VAL A 123 -16.15 -0.80 -5.38
N THR A 124 -16.35 -1.59 -6.43
CA THR A 124 -15.99 -3.00 -6.48
C THR A 124 -14.47 -3.17 -6.34
N ARG A 125 -13.68 -2.34 -7.02
CA ARG A 125 -12.21 -2.27 -6.87
C ARG A 125 -11.76 -1.93 -5.43
N PHE A 126 -12.59 -1.21 -4.68
CA PHE A 126 -12.33 -0.76 -3.31
C PHE A 126 -12.75 -1.79 -2.23
N GLU A 127 -14.04 -2.15 -2.17
CA GLU A 127 -14.71 -2.77 -1.01
C GLU A 127 -14.37 -4.23 -0.79
N GLY A 128 -14.19 -4.94 -1.89
CA GLY A 128 -13.71 -6.31 -2.00
C GLY A 128 -14.15 -7.42 -1.04
N ILE A 129 -14.92 -8.36 -1.60
CA ILE A 129 -15.10 -9.72 -1.07
C ILE A 129 -14.10 -10.73 -1.71
N TYR A 130 -13.54 -10.50 -2.92
CA TYR A 130 -12.47 -11.35 -3.51
C TYR A 130 -11.58 -10.60 -4.52
N PHE A 131 -10.26 -10.57 -4.34
CA PHE A 131 -9.26 -9.98 -5.27
C PHE A 131 -9.40 -8.47 -5.58
N TYR A 132 -9.32 -7.63 -4.54
CA TYR A 132 -9.38 -6.16 -4.66
C TYR A 132 -8.32 -5.47 -3.80
N ASN A 133 -8.27 -4.12 -3.80
CA ASN A 133 -7.17 -3.37 -3.16
C ASN A 133 -6.95 -3.80 -1.68
N LEU A 134 -8.01 -3.84 -0.88
CA LEU A 134 -7.92 -4.24 0.53
C LEU A 134 -7.53 -5.72 0.72
N HIS A 135 -7.98 -6.60 -0.18
CA HIS A 135 -7.58 -8.00 -0.17
C HIS A 135 -6.09 -8.14 -0.50
N GLN A 136 -5.59 -7.45 -1.53
CA GLN A 136 -4.17 -7.48 -1.88
C GLN A 136 -3.30 -6.95 -0.74
N PHE A 137 -3.73 -5.91 -0.03
CA PHE A 137 -3.02 -5.43 1.15
C PHE A 137 -2.95 -6.49 2.24
N ARG A 138 -4.07 -7.17 2.53
CA ARG A 138 -4.12 -8.23 3.54
C ARG A 138 -3.28 -9.45 3.19
N GLU A 139 -3.25 -9.85 1.92
CA GLU A 139 -2.45 -11.01 1.50
C GLU A 139 -0.95 -10.70 1.50
N ASN A 140 -0.56 -9.51 1.05
CA ASN A 140 0.86 -9.14 0.89
C ASN A 140 1.46 -8.44 2.13
N ALA A 141 0.62 -7.95 3.04
CA ALA A 141 1.02 -7.24 4.25
C ALA A 141 -0.03 -7.43 5.39
N PRO A 142 -0.25 -8.67 5.89
CA PRO A 142 -1.42 -9.06 6.69
C PRO A 142 -1.64 -8.33 8.02
N LEU A 143 -0.62 -7.68 8.57
CA LEU A 143 -0.70 -6.94 9.83
C LEU A 143 -0.46 -5.44 9.65
N THR A 144 -0.28 -5.00 8.41
CA THR A 144 -0.04 -3.61 8.09
C THR A 144 -1.36 -2.84 8.12
N PRO A 145 -1.47 -1.76 8.90
CA PRO A 145 -2.69 -0.97 8.95
C PRO A 145 -2.93 -0.25 7.61
N THR A 146 -4.21 -0.04 7.30
CA THR A 146 -4.64 0.70 6.11
C THR A 146 -5.26 2.04 6.51
N VAL A 147 -4.77 3.12 5.90
CA VAL A 147 -5.38 4.46 6.00
C VAL A 147 -6.20 4.78 4.75
N PHE A 148 -7.12 5.72 4.88
CA PHE A 148 -7.93 6.23 3.78
C PHE A 148 -7.77 7.74 3.69
N ASN A 149 -7.68 8.27 2.49
CA ASN A 149 -7.83 9.70 2.27
C ASN A 149 -9.33 10.10 2.28
N TRP A 150 -9.59 11.40 2.25
CA TRP A 150 -10.91 12.00 2.06
C TRP A 150 -10.90 13.10 0.99
N GLY A 151 -9.76 13.30 0.33
CA GLY A 151 -9.57 14.19 -0.81
C GLY A 151 -8.21 13.92 -1.49
N PRO A 152 -7.97 14.48 -2.68
CA PRO A 152 -6.75 14.25 -3.47
C PRO A 152 -5.46 14.70 -2.77
N THR A 153 -5.56 15.56 -1.77
CA THR A 153 -4.43 16.17 -1.02
C THR A 153 -4.30 15.68 0.42
N THR A 154 -5.01 14.61 0.79
CA THR A 154 -5.21 14.28 2.21
C THR A 154 -4.66 12.93 2.63
N LEU A 155 -3.97 12.20 1.76
CA LEU A 155 -3.36 10.94 2.17
C LEU A 155 -2.18 11.19 3.09
N ALA A 156 -1.34 12.19 2.81
CA ALA A 156 -0.22 12.54 3.68
C ALA A 156 -0.70 12.84 5.09
N ALA A 157 -1.73 13.68 5.22
CA ALA A 157 -2.37 13.98 6.49
C ALA A 157 -2.90 12.72 7.20
N SER A 158 -3.46 11.77 6.43
CA SER A 158 -3.97 10.51 6.97
C SER A 158 -2.87 9.59 7.49
N VAL A 159 -1.71 9.52 6.85
CA VAL A 159 -0.56 8.74 7.33
C VAL A 159 0.05 9.40 8.55
N ILE A 160 0.39 10.69 8.45
CA ILE A 160 1.10 11.45 9.49
C ILE A 160 0.36 11.41 10.83
N ARG A 161 -0.97 11.53 10.82
CA ARG A 161 -1.76 11.50 12.06
C ARG A 161 -1.80 10.14 12.76
N HIS A 162 -1.56 9.05 12.03
CA HIS A 162 -1.56 7.69 12.60
C HIS A 162 -0.15 7.16 12.90
N VAL A 163 0.87 7.68 12.21
CA VAL A 163 2.27 7.30 12.39
C VAL A 163 3.11 8.55 12.66
N PRO A 164 3.01 9.14 13.86
CA PRO A 164 3.86 10.26 14.23
C PRO A 164 5.31 9.79 14.32
N LEU A 165 6.21 10.48 13.62
CA LEU A 165 7.65 10.23 13.69
C LEU A 165 8.25 10.90 14.93
N LYS A 166 9.34 10.33 15.44
CA LYS A 166 10.07 10.84 16.62
C LYS A 166 10.68 12.22 16.43
N GLU A 167 10.94 12.61 15.20
CA GLU A 167 11.74 13.76 14.84
C GLU A 167 11.15 14.47 13.61
N ASP A 168 11.49 15.74 13.44
CA ASP A 168 11.17 16.49 12.23
C ASP A 168 12.16 16.13 11.11
N CYS A 169 11.62 15.75 9.95
CA CYS A 169 12.38 15.18 8.85
C CYS A 169 12.83 16.20 7.80
N LEU A 170 12.79 17.50 8.11
CA LEU A 170 13.20 18.58 7.19
C LEU A 170 14.55 18.34 6.50
N ASN A 171 15.56 17.86 7.24
CA ASN A 171 16.91 17.59 6.73
C ASN A 171 17.17 16.10 6.44
N LYS A 172 16.17 15.25 6.65
CA LYS A 172 16.27 13.79 6.49
C LYS A 172 14.94 13.27 5.91
N PRO A 173 14.56 13.69 4.69
CA PRO A 173 13.34 13.19 4.07
C PRO A 173 13.44 11.69 3.86
N GLY A 174 12.29 11.04 3.69
CA GLY A 174 12.24 9.65 3.28
C GLY A 174 12.59 9.50 1.80
N LYS A 175 12.35 8.30 1.26
CA LYS A 175 12.65 7.95 -0.13
C LYS A 175 11.38 7.90 -0.98
N LEU A 176 11.39 8.53 -2.15
CA LEU A 176 10.45 8.15 -3.22
C LEU A 176 10.89 6.80 -3.79
N ILE A 177 10.25 5.71 -3.38
CA ILE A 177 10.50 4.36 -3.91
C ILE A 177 10.05 4.33 -5.37
N ALA A 178 8.78 4.68 -5.61
CA ALA A 178 8.21 4.80 -6.94
C ALA A 178 6.91 5.63 -6.91
N TYR A 179 6.66 6.34 -8.01
CA TYR A 179 5.38 6.93 -8.37
C TYR A 179 4.97 6.36 -9.73
N GLU A 180 3.92 5.54 -9.77
CA GLU A 180 3.42 4.91 -10.98
C GLU A 180 1.97 5.31 -11.25
N GLU A 181 1.70 5.81 -12.46
CA GLU A 181 0.35 5.86 -13.02
C GLU A 181 0.24 4.87 -14.17
N VAL A 182 -0.66 3.90 -14.02
CA VAL A 182 -0.93 2.89 -15.05
C VAL A 182 -2.35 3.09 -15.55
N CYS A 183 -2.46 3.48 -16.82
CA CYS A 183 -3.72 3.59 -17.53
C CYS A 183 -3.50 3.28 -19.02
N PRO A 184 -4.42 2.57 -19.69
CA PRO A 184 -4.31 2.30 -21.11
C PRO A 184 -4.34 3.61 -21.92
N PRO A 185 -3.50 3.75 -22.96
CA PRO A 185 -3.45 4.96 -23.77
C PRO A 185 -4.76 5.25 -24.50
N GLU A 186 -5.61 4.24 -24.72
CA GLU A 186 -6.96 4.40 -25.27
C GLU A 186 -7.97 4.98 -24.26
N LEU A 187 -7.66 4.97 -22.96
CA LEU A 187 -8.54 5.49 -21.90
C LEU A 187 -8.05 6.81 -21.30
N CYS A 188 -6.74 6.98 -21.11
CA CYS A 188 -6.18 8.19 -20.51
C CYS A 188 -5.46 9.06 -21.53
N GLU A 189 -5.83 10.35 -21.58
CA GLU A 189 -5.17 11.37 -22.41
C GLU A 189 -3.68 11.53 -22.07
N LYS A 190 -3.33 11.30 -20.80
CA LYS A 190 -1.97 11.36 -20.29
C LYS A 190 -1.78 10.34 -19.18
N VAL A 191 -0.59 9.77 -19.11
CA VAL A 191 -0.08 9.03 -17.96
C VAL A 191 1.23 9.66 -17.52
N THR A 192 1.32 10.06 -16.26
CA THR A 192 2.60 10.50 -15.70
C THR A 192 3.47 9.26 -15.47
N VAL A 193 4.68 9.32 -16.04
CA VAL A 193 5.64 8.22 -16.13
C VAL A 193 6.12 7.77 -14.76
N VAL A 194 6.37 6.46 -14.63
CA VAL A 194 7.08 5.83 -13.51
C VAL A 194 8.30 6.67 -13.13
N THR A 195 8.25 7.30 -11.96
CA THR A 195 9.36 8.12 -11.44
C THR A 195 9.83 7.54 -10.11
N SER A 196 11.14 7.39 -9.94
CA SER A 196 11.75 6.85 -8.73
C SER A 196 12.92 7.71 -8.28
N GLY A 197 13.11 7.85 -6.97
CA GLY A 197 14.30 8.47 -6.40
C GLY A 197 14.39 10.01 -6.46
N SER A 198 13.72 10.70 -7.38
CA SER A 198 13.79 12.16 -7.50
C SER A 198 12.45 12.86 -7.28
N LEU A 199 12.36 13.68 -6.21
CA LEU A 199 11.23 14.58 -6.01
C LEU A 199 11.21 15.73 -7.02
N GLU A 200 12.36 16.13 -7.55
CA GLU A 200 12.45 17.16 -8.58
C GLU A 200 11.78 16.68 -9.87
N GLU A 201 12.08 15.44 -10.29
CA GLU A 201 11.41 14.81 -11.43
C GLU A 201 9.93 14.63 -11.15
N LEU A 202 9.57 14.14 -9.95
CA LEU A 202 8.18 13.99 -9.54
C LEU A 202 7.43 15.31 -9.56
N LEU A 203 8.06 16.47 -9.38
CA LEU A 203 7.38 17.77 -9.33
C LEU A 203 7.56 18.61 -10.61
N LYS A 204 8.30 18.10 -11.60
CA LYS A 204 8.56 18.81 -12.86
C LYS A 204 7.28 19.18 -13.60
N GLY A 205 7.13 20.46 -13.96
CA GLY A 205 5.97 20.94 -14.71
C GLY A 205 4.71 21.20 -13.87
N ILE A 206 4.83 21.14 -12.54
CA ILE A 206 3.82 21.68 -11.61
C ILE A 206 4.23 23.13 -11.32
N GLU A 207 3.48 24.10 -11.83
CA GLU A 207 3.64 25.51 -11.43
C GLU A 207 3.07 25.71 -10.01
N HIS A 208 3.81 26.47 -9.19
CA HIS A 208 3.45 26.83 -7.80
C HIS A 208 2.44 27.97 -7.74
#